data_AF-A0A2K3UHA8-F1
#
_entry.id   AF-A0A2K3UHA8-F1
#
_cell.length_a   1.000
_cell.length_b   1.000
_cell.length_c   1.000
_cell.angle_alpha   90.00
_cell.angle_beta   90.00
_cell.angle_gamma   90.00
#
_symmetry.space_group_name_H-M   'P 1'
#
loop_
_entity.id
_entity.type
_entity.pdbx_description
1 polymer ?
#
loop_
_entity_poly.entity_id
_entity_poly.type
_entity_poly.pdbx_seq_one_letter_code
_entity_poly.pdbx_strand_id
1 'polypeptide(L)'
;MMRFVLFLCASLFLAGCASHSGDDLQPKTASNVNLKRYQGTWYELARLPMYFQRNCAQSEARYTLLPDGDMSVFNRCLTPEWKWQEAKGTATPQVPGKTDKLWVEFNNWFTSLLPGVAKGDYWVLYVSDDYKTAIVGSPSRRYMWILSRTPTVSADTREDLLSRARQQGYDTTRLIWRTSDKQMAKTSQ
;
A
#
# COMPACT_ATOMS: atom_id res chain seq x y z
N MET A 1 56.43 -53.58 -17.28
CA MET A 1 55.90 -53.93 -15.95
C MET A 1 56.01 -52.70 -15.07
N MET A 2 54.98 -52.44 -14.26
CA MET A 2 54.73 -51.26 -13.40
C MET A 2 54.08 -50.04 -14.07
N ARG A 3 52.81 -49.87 -13.67
CA ARG A 3 51.86 -48.80 -13.98
C ARG A 3 52.26 -47.53 -13.23
N PHE A 4 52.29 -46.37 -13.91
CA PHE A 4 52.17 -45.08 -13.25
C PHE A 4 50.83 -44.45 -13.66
N VAL A 5 49.95 -44.35 -12.67
CA VAL A 5 48.59 -43.85 -12.75
C VAL A 5 48.65 -42.34 -12.93
N LEU A 6 48.15 -41.83 -14.06
CA LEU A 6 47.81 -40.41 -14.23
C LEU A 6 46.64 -40.10 -13.29
N PHE A 7 46.88 -39.28 -12.26
CA PHE A 7 45.83 -38.63 -11.50
C PHE A 7 45.16 -37.55 -12.37
N LEU A 8 44.10 -37.93 -13.06
CA LEU A 8 43.18 -37.00 -13.70
C LEU A 8 42.25 -36.44 -12.61
N CYS A 9 42.58 -35.27 -12.05
CA CYS A 9 41.67 -34.51 -11.19
C CYS A 9 40.50 -34.00 -12.03
N ALA A 10 39.47 -34.83 -12.19
CA ALA A 10 38.18 -34.45 -12.71
C ALA A 10 37.44 -33.63 -11.64
N SER A 11 37.69 -32.32 -11.60
CA SER A 11 36.85 -31.37 -10.87
C SER A 11 35.50 -31.24 -11.60
N LEU A 12 34.55 -32.09 -11.22
CA LEU A 12 33.13 -31.87 -11.51
C LEU A 12 32.70 -30.56 -10.85
N PHE A 13 32.66 -29.48 -11.62
CA PHE A 13 31.83 -28.32 -11.29
C PHE A 13 30.37 -28.74 -11.44
N LEU A 14 29.77 -29.23 -10.36
CA LEU A 14 28.33 -29.20 -10.19
C LEU A 14 27.95 -27.71 -10.10
N ALA A 15 27.69 -27.11 -11.27
CA ALA A 15 26.92 -25.89 -11.35
C ALA A 15 25.51 -26.23 -10.83
N GLY A 16 25.33 -26.07 -9.52
CA GLY A 16 24.01 -26.05 -8.93
C GLY A 16 23.24 -24.93 -9.59
N CYS A 17 22.28 -25.28 -10.44
CA CYS A 17 21.18 -24.38 -10.76
C CYS A 17 20.45 -24.13 -9.44
N ALA A 18 20.88 -23.09 -8.71
CA ALA A 18 20.03 -22.45 -7.73
C ALA A 18 18.89 -21.84 -8.54
N SER A 19 17.84 -22.62 -8.76
CA SER A 19 16.55 -22.11 -9.20
C SER A 19 16.10 -21.14 -8.11
N HIS A 20 16.43 -19.86 -8.28
CA HIS A 20 15.77 -18.79 -7.57
C HIS A 20 14.36 -18.68 -8.15
N SER A 21 13.53 -19.68 -7.87
CA SER A 21 12.08 -19.54 -7.89
C SER A 21 11.70 -18.75 -6.63
N GLY A 22 12.24 -17.53 -6.54
CA GLY A 22 11.55 -16.46 -5.85
C GLY A 22 10.32 -16.20 -6.69
N ASP A 23 9.28 -16.98 -6.42
CA ASP A 23 7.95 -16.77 -6.95
C ASP A 23 7.61 -15.30 -6.60
N ASP A 24 7.83 -14.42 -7.57
CA ASP A 24 7.43 -13.00 -7.56
C ASP A 24 5.90 -12.94 -7.72
N LEU A 25 5.22 -13.71 -6.87
CA LEU A 25 3.79 -13.75 -6.79
C LEU A 25 3.38 -12.40 -6.21
N GLN A 26 2.62 -11.67 -7.01
CA GLN A 26 2.03 -10.41 -6.61
C GLN A 26 1.23 -10.60 -5.30
N PRO A 27 1.14 -9.56 -4.45
CA PRO A 27 0.27 -9.59 -3.28
C PRO A 27 -1.16 -10.03 -3.63
N LYS A 28 -1.75 -10.86 -2.77
CA LYS A 28 -3.15 -11.23 -2.89
C LYS A 28 -4.03 -10.05 -2.50
N THR A 29 -5.13 -9.89 -3.23
CA THR A 29 -6.12 -8.83 -3.02
C THR A 29 -7.41 -9.40 -2.44
N ALA A 30 -8.24 -8.51 -1.88
CA ALA A 30 -9.53 -8.85 -1.29
C ALA A 30 -10.55 -9.42 -2.29
N SER A 31 -10.21 -9.47 -3.59
CA SER A 31 -10.95 -10.05 -4.71
C SER A 31 -12.26 -9.33 -5.07
N ASN A 32 -13.15 -9.08 -4.11
CA ASN A 32 -14.43 -8.43 -4.35
C ASN A 32 -14.73 -7.41 -3.26
N VAL A 33 -14.46 -6.14 -3.55
CA VAL A 33 -14.70 -5.01 -2.64
C VAL A 33 -16.04 -4.37 -3.00
N ASN A 34 -16.94 -4.28 -2.04
CA ASN A 34 -18.18 -3.53 -2.21
C ASN A 34 -17.89 -2.03 -2.07
N LEU A 35 -17.75 -1.33 -3.20
CA LEU A 35 -17.41 0.09 -3.23
C LEU A 35 -18.44 1.00 -2.53
N LYS A 36 -19.73 0.61 -2.52
CA LYS A 36 -20.78 1.32 -1.77
C LYS A 36 -20.56 1.27 -0.26
N ARG A 37 -20.01 0.17 0.26
CA ARG A 37 -19.62 0.06 1.68
C ARG A 37 -18.23 0.65 1.95
N TYR A 38 -17.37 0.69 0.93
CA TYR A 38 -16.02 1.23 1.02
C TYR A 38 -15.95 2.76 1.00
N GLN A 39 -16.93 3.43 0.39
CA GLN A 39 -17.01 4.89 0.38
C GLN A 39 -17.05 5.51 1.79
N GLY A 40 -16.87 6.82 1.87
CA GLY A 40 -16.75 7.58 3.12
C GLY A 40 -15.30 7.81 3.54
N THR A 41 -15.13 8.30 4.77
CA THR A 41 -13.81 8.66 5.31
C THR A 41 -13.08 7.44 5.87
N TRP A 42 -11.77 7.39 5.61
CA TRP A 42 -10.80 6.47 6.17
C TRP A 42 -9.64 7.28 6.74
N TYR A 43 -9.28 7.00 7.98
CA TYR A 43 -8.09 7.51 8.63
C TYR A 43 -6.91 6.61 8.29
N GLU A 44 -5.80 7.23 7.91
CA GLU A 44 -4.53 6.53 7.77
C GLU A 44 -3.96 6.29 9.17
N LEU A 45 -3.82 5.02 9.55
CA LEU A 45 -3.19 4.61 10.80
C LEU A 45 -1.67 4.51 10.65
N ALA A 46 -1.23 3.99 9.51
CA ALA A 46 0.18 3.85 9.17
C ALA A 46 0.39 3.79 7.66
N ARG A 47 1.60 4.12 7.23
CA ARG A 47 2.02 4.00 5.82
C ARG A 47 3.49 3.63 5.70
N LEU A 48 3.88 3.08 4.55
CA LEU A 48 5.29 3.03 4.18
C LEU A 48 5.82 4.43 3.82
N PRO A 49 7.14 4.69 3.93
CA PRO A 49 7.70 6.01 3.61
C PRO A 49 7.49 6.40 2.14
N MET A 50 6.86 7.55 1.91
CA MET A 50 6.52 8.06 0.57
C MET A 50 6.83 9.54 0.48
N TYR A 51 7.51 9.94 -0.60
CA TYR A 51 7.96 11.32 -0.78
C TYR A 51 6.79 12.32 -0.75
N PHE A 52 5.66 12.01 -1.38
CA PHE A 52 4.50 12.91 -1.46
C PHE A 52 3.72 13.06 -0.14
N GLN A 53 3.91 12.18 0.85
CA GLN A 53 3.31 12.28 2.20
C GLN A 53 4.35 12.52 3.31
N ARG A 54 5.57 12.95 2.97
CA ARG A 54 6.68 13.07 3.93
C ARG A 54 6.42 14.08 5.07
N ASN A 55 5.57 15.08 4.83
CA ASN A 55 5.21 16.11 5.80
C ASN A 55 3.87 15.87 6.51
N CYS A 56 3.19 14.75 6.23
CA CYS A 56 1.88 14.46 6.81
C CYS A 56 2.03 13.79 8.18
N ALA A 57 1.46 14.40 9.22
CA ALA A 57 1.38 13.83 10.56
C ALA A 57 0.08 13.03 10.77
N GLN A 58 -1.03 13.56 10.26
CA GLN A 58 -2.36 12.97 10.39
C GLN A 58 -3.09 13.02 9.05
N SER A 59 -3.16 11.90 8.33
CA SER A 59 -3.81 11.80 7.02
C SER A 59 -5.19 11.16 7.11
N GLU A 60 -6.08 11.55 6.20
CA GLU A 60 -7.34 10.88 5.93
C GLU A 60 -7.68 10.95 4.44
N ALA A 61 -8.44 9.95 3.98
CA ALA A 61 -8.93 9.82 2.63
C ALA A 61 -10.45 9.68 2.66
N ARG A 62 -11.15 10.49 1.87
CA ARG A 62 -12.60 10.36 1.64
C ARG A 62 -12.82 9.85 0.24
N TYR A 63 -13.50 8.71 0.16
CA TYR A 63 -13.88 8.11 -1.12
C TYR A 63 -15.38 8.32 -1.38
N THR A 64 -15.74 8.65 -2.61
CA THR A 64 -17.16 8.79 -3.02
C THR A 64 -17.36 7.99 -4.29
N LEU A 65 -18.33 7.06 -4.29
CA LEU A 65 -18.69 6.29 -5.48
C LEU A 65 -19.42 7.20 -6.48
N LEU A 66 -18.94 7.22 -7.71
CA LEU A 66 -19.50 7.99 -8.81
C LEU A 66 -20.51 7.16 -9.62
N PRO A 67 -21.43 7.80 -10.37
CA PRO A 67 -22.46 7.10 -11.14
C PRO A 67 -21.92 6.17 -12.24
N ASP A 68 -20.73 6.43 -12.75
CA ASP A 68 -20.02 5.64 -13.76
C ASP A 68 -19.29 4.41 -13.17
N GLY A 69 -19.25 4.27 -11.84
CA GLY A 69 -18.60 3.17 -11.14
C GLY A 69 -17.18 3.48 -10.67
N ASP A 70 -16.64 4.66 -10.99
CA ASP A 70 -15.36 5.13 -10.47
C ASP A 70 -15.49 5.67 -9.04
N MET A 71 -14.34 5.86 -8.37
CA MET A 71 -14.31 6.46 -7.03
C MET A 71 -13.62 7.83 -7.09
N SER A 72 -14.30 8.88 -6.66
CA SER A 72 -13.62 10.14 -6.34
C SER A 72 -12.77 9.95 -5.08
N VAL A 73 -11.53 10.43 -5.10
CA VAL A 73 -10.57 10.37 -4.01
C VAL A 73 -10.27 11.79 -3.54
N PHE A 74 -10.56 12.08 -2.27
CA PHE A 74 -10.15 13.32 -1.61
C PHE A 74 -9.27 12.99 -0.40
N ASN A 75 -7.97 13.25 -0.53
CA ASN A 75 -7.00 13.10 0.54
C ASN A 75 -6.75 14.46 1.18
N ARG A 76 -6.68 14.47 2.51
CA ARG A 76 -6.13 15.61 3.26
C ARG A 76 -5.23 15.13 4.37
N CYS A 77 -4.22 15.93 4.71
CA CYS A 77 -3.41 15.66 5.88
C CYS A 77 -3.08 16.95 6.63
N LEU A 78 -2.99 16.83 7.94
CA LEU A 78 -2.47 17.86 8.82
C LEU A 78 -0.95 17.67 8.94
N THR A 79 -0.19 18.74 8.72
CA THR A 79 1.26 18.76 8.98
C THR A 79 1.52 18.99 10.47
N PRO A 80 2.74 18.71 10.99
CA PRO A 80 3.11 19.06 12.37
C PRO A 80 2.88 20.54 12.71
N GLU A 81 2.94 21.43 11.72
CA GLU A 81 2.67 22.87 11.87
C GLU A 81 1.18 23.23 11.79
N TRP A 82 0.29 22.25 11.92
CA TRP A 82 -1.17 22.44 11.90
C TRP A 82 -1.72 23.01 10.61
N LYS A 83 -1.02 22.80 9.50
CA LYS A 83 -1.46 23.21 8.16
C LYS A 83 -2.11 22.05 7.43
N TRP A 84 -3.21 22.33 6.75
CA TRP A 84 -3.84 21.35 5.86
C TRP A 84 -3.13 21.30 4.51
N GLN A 85 -2.89 20.08 4.04
CA GLN A 85 -2.53 19.79 2.66
C GLN A 85 -3.60 18.88 2.06
N GLU A 86 -3.98 19.12 0.81
CA GLU A 86 -5.07 18.42 0.14
C GLU A 86 -4.67 17.92 -1.24
N ALA A 87 -5.25 16.79 -1.64
CA ALA A 87 -5.12 16.24 -2.98
C ALA A 87 -6.46 15.63 -3.43
N LYS A 88 -6.87 15.94 -4.66
CA LYS A 88 -8.07 15.41 -5.30
C LYS A 88 -7.67 14.49 -6.45
N GLY A 89 -8.41 13.42 -6.65
CA GLY A 89 -8.15 12.48 -7.72
C GLY A 89 -9.33 11.56 -7.98
N THR A 90 -9.10 10.60 -8.86
CA THR A 90 -10.08 9.57 -9.25
C THR A 90 -9.40 8.21 -9.22
N ALA A 91 -10.10 7.21 -8.71
CA ALA A 91 -9.70 5.82 -8.76
C ALA A 91 -10.60 5.05 -9.73
N THR A 92 -10.01 4.35 -10.69
CA THR A 92 -10.72 3.61 -11.74
C THR A 92 -10.31 2.13 -11.72
N PRO A 93 -11.23 1.19 -11.99
CA PRO A 93 -10.89 -0.23 -12.11
C PRO A 93 -9.77 -0.52 -13.11
N GLN A 94 -8.78 -1.32 -12.73
CA GLN A 94 -7.77 -1.80 -13.69
C GLN A 94 -8.36 -2.80 -14.70
N VAL A 95 -9.40 -3.52 -14.28
CA VAL A 95 -10.12 -4.50 -15.11
C VAL A 95 -11.63 -4.26 -14.92
N PRO A 96 -12.42 -4.17 -16.01
CA PRO A 96 -13.87 -4.00 -15.91
C PRO A 96 -14.52 -5.07 -15.01
N GLY A 97 -15.39 -4.64 -14.10
CA GLY A 97 -16.09 -5.53 -13.15
C GLY A 97 -15.25 -6.02 -11.97
N LYS A 98 -13.98 -5.61 -11.85
CA LYS A 98 -13.15 -5.83 -10.65
C LYS A 98 -13.06 -4.55 -9.82
N THR A 99 -12.94 -4.68 -8.51
CA THR A 99 -13.02 -3.54 -7.57
C THR A 99 -11.89 -3.52 -6.53
N ASP A 100 -10.99 -4.49 -6.59
CA ASP A 100 -9.90 -4.71 -5.66
C ASP A 100 -8.56 -4.15 -6.17
N LYS A 101 -8.42 -3.95 -7.48
CA LYS A 101 -7.27 -3.30 -8.12
C LYS A 101 -7.73 -2.07 -8.90
N LEU A 102 -7.22 -0.92 -8.49
CA LEU A 102 -7.57 0.39 -9.06
C LEU A 102 -6.31 1.11 -9.55
N TRP A 103 -6.48 1.91 -10.60
CA TRP A 103 -5.58 2.99 -10.94
C TRP A 103 -6.03 4.25 -10.22
N VAL A 104 -5.14 4.93 -9.51
CA VAL A 104 -5.41 6.24 -8.91
C VAL A 104 -4.64 7.31 -9.67
N GLU A 105 -5.35 8.36 -10.08
CA GLU A 105 -4.79 9.54 -10.72
C GLU A 105 -5.16 10.77 -9.90
N PHE A 106 -4.16 11.55 -9.48
CA PHE A 106 -4.38 12.81 -8.77
C PHE A 106 -4.35 14.00 -9.74
N ASN A 107 -5.25 14.95 -9.51
CA ASN A 107 -5.38 16.16 -10.28
C ASN A 107 -4.20 17.08 -9.93
N ASN A 108 -3.25 17.21 -10.85
CA ASN A 108 -2.15 18.14 -10.78
C ASN A 108 -1.93 18.76 -12.16
N TRP A 109 -1.14 19.83 -12.23
CA TRP A 109 -0.91 20.55 -13.49
C TRP A 109 -0.38 19.66 -14.62
N PHE A 110 0.35 18.58 -14.28
CA PHE A 110 0.92 17.63 -15.24
C PHE A 110 -0.12 16.63 -15.77
N THR A 111 -1.00 16.10 -14.91
CA THR A 111 -2.12 15.24 -15.33
C THR A 111 -3.20 16.01 -16.08
N SER A 112 -3.35 17.31 -15.81
CA SER A 112 -4.17 18.19 -16.64
C SER A 112 -3.61 18.40 -18.05
N LEU A 113 -2.27 18.35 -18.22
CA LEU A 113 -1.62 18.51 -19.53
C LEU A 113 -1.54 17.19 -20.31
N LEU A 114 -1.33 16.06 -19.61
CA LEU A 114 -1.24 14.72 -20.19
C LEU A 114 -2.06 13.72 -19.36
N PRO A 115 -3.37 13.60 -19.62
CA PRO A 115 -4.25 12.69 -18.88
C PRO A 115 -3.80 11.24 -19.00
N GLY A 116 -3.79 10.51 -17.88
CA GLY A 116 -3.51 9.07 -17.85
C GLY A 116 -2.03 8.67 -17.82
N VAL A 117 -1.09 9.63 -17.81
CA VAL A 117 0.36 9.36 -17.79
C VAL A 117 0.89 9.08 -16.36
N ALA A 118 0.21 9.58 -15.32
CA ALA A 118 0.63 9.40 -13.92
C ALA A 118 -0.43 8.65 -13.11
N LYS A 119 -0.50 7.33 -13.30
CA LYS A 119 -1.37 6.42 -12.52
C LYS A 119 -0.57 5.69 -11.45
N GLY A 120 -1.09 5.68 -10.23
CA GLY A 120 -0.58 4.86 -9.12
C GLY A 120 -1.42 3.61 -8.94
N ASP A 121 -0.79 2.52 -8.51
CA ASP A 121 -1.50 1.32 -8.05
C ASP A 121 -2.17 1.56 -6.71
N TYR A 122 -3.45 1.22 -6.64
CA TYR A 122 -4.21 1.13 -5.39
C TYR A 122 -4.88 -0.24 -5.33
N TRP A 123 -4.25 -1.17 -4.61
CA TRP A 123 -4.74 -2.53 -4.48
C TRP A 123 -5.25 -2.74 -3.06
N VAL A 124 -6.54 -3.08 -2.93
CA VAL A 124 -7.15 -3.46 -1.65
C VAL A 124 -6.70 -4.88 -1.34
N LEU A 125 -5.70 -4.99 -0.46
CA LEU A 125 -5.12 -6.27 -0.04
C LEU A 125 -6.03 -6.99 0.95
N TYR A 126 -6.68 -6.20 1.81
CA TYR A 126 -7.61 -6.66 2.84
C TYR A 126 -8.63 -5.57 3.15
N VAL A 127 -9.85 -5.98 3.45
CA VAL A 127 -10.88 -5.16 4.10
C VAL A 127 -11.64 -6.05 5.07
N SER A 128 -11.94 -5.56 6.28
CA SER A 128 -12.73 -6.31 7.25
C SER A 128 -14.18 -6.46 6.80
N ASP A 129 -14.87 -7.51 7.25
CA ASP A 129 -16.26 -7.80 6.85
C ASP A 129 -17.24 -6.66 7.18
N ASP A 130 -16.94 -5.91 8.23
CA ASP A 130 -17.69 -4.72 8.67
C ASP A 130 -17.21 -3.41 8.05
N TYR A 131 -16.18 -3.45 7.17
CA TYR A 131 -15.58 -2.31 6.47
C TYR A 131 -15.02 -1.23 7.42
N LYS A 132 -14.54 -1.64 8.60
CA LYS A 132 -13.91 -0.76 9.58
C LYS A 132 -12.40 -0.65 9.46
N THR A 133 -11.74 -1.64 8.88
CA THR A 133 -10.28 -1.63 8.66
C THR A 133 -9.95 -2.15 7.27
N ALA A 134 -8.85 -1.66 6.70
CA ALA A 134 -8.36 -2.09 5.40
C ALA A 134 -6.84 -1.99 5.32
N ILE A 135 -6.26 -2.81 4.45
CA ILE A 135 -4.86 -2.71 4.03
C ILE A 135 -4.86 -2.49 2.53
N VAL A 136 -4.16 -1.45 2.09
CA VAL A 136 -4.01 -1.09 0.69
C VAL A 136 -2.53 -1.04 0.36
N GLY A 137 -2.13 -1.43 -0.85
CA GLY A 137 -0.74 -1.28 -1.29
C GLY A 137 -0.55 -1.35 -2.79
N SER A 138 0.71 -1.48 -3.19
CA SER A 138 1.12 -1.67 -4.59
C SER A 138 1.77 -3.05 -4.81
N PRO A 139 1.74 -3.61 -6.04
CA PRO A 139 2.35 -4.90 -6.35
C PRO A 139 3.84 -4.97 -6.06
N SER A 140 4.55 -3.85 -6.24
CA SER A 140 6.00 -3.74 -5.95
C SER A 140 6.33 -3.70 -4.45
N ARG A 141 5.31 -3.68 -3.57
CA ARG A 141 5.44 -3.59 -2.11
C ARG A 141 6.13 -2.32 -1.61
N ARG A 142 6.30 -1.33 -2.49
CA ARG A 142 6.91 -0.03 -2.18
C ARG A 142 5.94 0.94 -1.50
N TYR A 143 4.64 0.74 -1.71
CA TYR A 143 3.58 1.56 -1.14
C TYR A 143 2.60 0.69 -0.39
N MET A 144 2.24 1.12 0.81
CA MET A 144 1.25 0.46 1.66
C MET A 144 0.66 1.45 2.65
N TRP A 145 -0.63 1.27 2.94
CA TRP A 145 -1.37 1.98 3.96
C TRP A 145 -2.19 1.00 4.80
N ILE A 146 -2.26 1.28 6.10
CA ILE A 146 -3.25 0.69 7.00
C ILE A 146 -4.31 1.77 7.26
N LEU A 147 -5.55 1.44 6.95
CA LEU A 147 -6.69 2.35 7.01
C LEU A 147 -7.70 1.88 8.07
N SER A 148 -8.36 2.83 8.72
CA SER A 148 -9.48 2.56 9.62
C SER A 148 -10.57 3.62 9.53
N ARG A 149 -11.81 3.26 9.89
CA ARG A 149 -12.92 4.20 10.05
C ARG A 149 -12.79 5.08 11.29
N THR A 150 -11.88 4.74 12.20
CA THR A 150 -11.56 5.54 13.39
C THR A 150 -10.07 5.94 13.39
N PRO A 151 -9.70 7.06 14.05
CA PRO A 151 -8.29 7.50 14.08
C PRO A 151 -7.33 6.56 14.82
N THR A 152 -7.87 5.65 15.64
CA THR A 152 -7.14 4.66 16.43
C THR A 152 -7.87 3.32 16.41
N VAL A 153 -7.15 2.24 16.71
CA VAL A 153 -7.65 0.86 16.84
C VAL A 153 -7.02 0.19 18.07
N SER A 154 -7.57 -0.94 18.52
CA SER A 154 -6.97 -1.72 19.60
C SER A 154 -5.61 -2.31 19.20
N ALA A 155 -4.82 -2.71 20.20
CA ALA A 155 -3.54 -3.37 19.98
C ALA A 155 -3.69 -4.69 19.19
N ASP A 156 -4.72 -5.48 19.51
CA ASP A 156 -4.97 -6.77 18.84
C ASP A 156 -5.33 -6.57 17.36
N THR A 157 -6.20 -5.61 17.06
CA THR A 157 -6.54 -5.25 15.66
C THR A 157 -5.31 -4.76 14.92
N ARG A 158 -4.47 -3.94 15.56
CA ARG A 158 -3.21 -3.48 14.97
C ARG A 158 -2.29 -4.65 14.64
N GLU A 159 -2.12 -5.59 15.55
CA GLU A 159 -1.22 -6.74 15.34
C GLU A 159 -1.76 -7.69 14.25
N ASP A 160 -3.07 -7.92 14.19
CA ASP A 160 -3.69 -8.68 13.09
C ASP A 160 -3.42 -8.02 11.73
N LEU A 161 -3.61 -6.71 11.61
CA LEU A 161 -3.33 -5.96 10.38
C LEU A 161 -1.84 -6.04 9.98
N LEU A 162 -0.93 -5.95 10.96
CA LEU A 162 0.51 -6.08 10.71
C LEU A 162 0.90 -7.50 10.29
N SER A 163 0.28 -8.52 10.89
CA SER A 163 0.50 -9.92 10.53
C SER A 163 0.06 -10.18 9.08
N ARG A 164 -1.13 -9.70 8.69
CA ARG A 164 -1.63 -9.77 7.30
C ARG A 164 -0.69 -9.07 6.32
N ALA A 165 -0.23 -7.86 6.64
CA ALA A 165 0.70 -7.13 5.79
C ALA A 165 2.03 -7.89 5.58
N ARG A 166 2.60 -8.45 6.66
CA ARG A 166 3.82 -9.28 6.61
C ARG A 166 3.65 -10.53 5.76
N GLN A 167 2.50 -11.21 5.87
CA GLN A 167 2.18 -12.39 5.04
C GLN A 167 2.15 -12.07 3.54
N GLN A 168 1.88 -10.81 3.16
CA GLN A 168 1.94 -10.34 1.76
C GLN A 168 3.34 -9.87 1.32
N GLY A 169 4.33 -9.92 2.22
CA GLY A 169 5.73 -9.54 1.97
C GLY A 169 6.06 -8.06 2.18
N TYR A 170 5.18 -7.29 2.82
CA TYR A 170 5.48 -5.89 3.14
C TYR A 170 6.38 -5.77 4.37
N ASP A 171 7.38 -4.90 4.29
CA ASP A 171 8.27 -4.60 5.42
C ASP A 171 7.59 -3.65 6.42
N THR A 172 6.90 -4.22 7.40
CA THR A 172 6.17 -3.43 8.41
C THR A 172 7.09 -2.73 9.42
N THR A 173 8.40 -3.02 9.43
CA THR A 173 9.34 -2.38 10.37
C THR A 173 9.59 -0.91 10.02
N ARG A 174 9.31 -0.53 8.77
CA ARG A 174 9.51 0.82 8.23
C ARG A 174 8.26 1.71 8.30
N LEU A 175 7.19 1.21 8.91
CA LEU A 175 5.93 1.93 8.97
C LEU A 175 6.06 3.26 9.74
N ILE A 176 5.59 4.32 9.10
CA ILE A 176 5.35 5.61 9.72
C ILE A 176 3.91 5.58 10.25
N TRP A 177 3.75 5.77 11.56
CA TRP A 177 2.46 5.76 12.23
C TRP A 177 1.85 7.16 12.27
N ARG A 178 0.52 7.22 12.27
CA ARG A 178 -0.25 8.42 12.54
C ARG A 178 0.19 9.04 13.86
N THR A 179 0.49 10.33 13.83
CA THR A 179 0.83 11.09 15.05
C THR A 179 -0.39 11.19 15.95
N SER A 180 -0.24 10.86 17.23
CA SER A 180 -1.34 10.99 18.21
C SER A 180 -1.68 12.46 18.47
N ASP A 181 -2.91 12.73 18.89
CA ASP A 181 -3.35 14.09 19.22
C ASP A 181 -2.49 14.73 20.32
N LYS A 182 -2.04 13.93 21.30
CA LYS A 182 -1.09 14.36 22.34
C LYS A 182 0.25 14.80 21.77
N GLN A 183 0.76 14.12 20.74
CA GLN A 183 2.01 14.51 20.08
C GLN A 183 1.81 15.74 19.21
N MET A 184 0.67 15.84 18.50
CA MET A 184 0.31 17.04 17.74
C MET A 184 0.24 18.27 18.65
N ALA A 185 -0.40 18.18 19.82
CA ALA A 185 -0.52 19.31 20.75
C ALA A 185 0.83 19.88 21.23
N LYS A 186 1.89 19.06 21.24
CA LYS A 186 3.25 19.51 21.60
C LYS A 186 3.94 20.30 20.50
N THR A 187 3.50 20.15 19.25
CA THR A 187 4.06 20.88 18.09
C THR A 187 3.45 22.28 17.91
N SER A 188 2.40 22.60 18.67
CA SER A 188 1.76 23.92 18.71
C SER A 188 2.42 24.90 19.70
N GLN A 189 3.36 24.43 20.51
CA GLN A 189 4.10 25.21 21.52
C GLN A 189 5.49 25.53 21.01
#